data_AF-A0A9P0KJ57-F1
#
_entry.id   AF-A0A9P0KJ57-F1
#
_cell.length_a   1.000
_cell.length_b   1.000
_cell.length_c   1.000
_cell.angle_alpha   90.00
_cell.angle_beta   90.00
_cell.angle_gamma   90.00
#
_symmetry.space_group_name_H-M   'P 1'
#
loop_
_entity.id
_entity.type
_entity.pdbx_description
1 polymer ?
#
loop_
_entity_poly.entity_id
_entity_poly.type
_entity_poly.pdbx_seq_one_letter_code
_entity_poly.pdbx_strand_id
1 'polypeptide(L)'
;MWIPNQKFAVMFASSSSSLRIQAIDQDKIVPLSTLTLPTLSRQVKISQISWCYDNSYIAMVQEGAHPHIVNVKDKRNISLVHTIQVLRNVTALCFKNNTKRFFYMIPVRI
;
A
#
# COMPACT_ATOMS: atom_id res chain seq x y z
N MET A 1 -19.08 -26.23 -18.98
CA MET A 1 -19.76 -25.48 -17.90
C MET A 1 -19.21 -24.07 -17.91
N TRP A 2 -19.98 -23.14 -18.47
CA TRP A 2 -19.62 -21.73 -18.58
C TRP A 2 -19.90 -21.06 -17.23
N ILE A 3 -18.93 -20.36 -16.65
CA ILE A 3 -19.14 -19.55 -15.43
C ILE A 3 -19.23 -18.08 -15.89
N PRO A 4 -20.45 -17.55 -16.12
CA PRO A 4 -20.60 -16.12 -16.40
C PRO A 4 -20.44 -15.34 -15.09
N ASN A 5 -19.80 -14.16 -15.18
CA ASN A 5 -19.64 -13.13 -14.12
C ASN A 5 -18.31 -13.08 -13.33
N GLN A 6 -17.16 -13.23 -13.98
CA GLN A 6 -15.99 -12.45 -13.54
C GLN A 6 -16.13 -11.01 -14.06
N LYS A 7 -17.06 -10.23 -13.49
CA LYS A 7 -17.01 -8.77 -13.67
C LYS A 7 -15.72 -8.30 -13.00
N PHE A 8 -14.84 -7.73 -13.81
CA PHE A 8 -13.52 -7.26 -13.41
C PHE A 8 -13.63 -6.25 -12.26
N ALA A 9 -13.44 -6.72 -11.03
CA ALA A 9 -13.30 -5.83 -9.89
C ALA A 9 -11.91 -5.19 -9.95
N VAL A 10 -11.79 -3.99 -10.54
CA VAL A 10 -10.54 -3.24 -10.53
C VAL A 10 -10.26 -2.79 -9.10
N MET A 11 -9.12 -3.21 -8.55
CA MET A 11 -8.69 -2.83 -7.21
C MET A 11 -7.75 -1.63 -7.26
N PHE A 12 -7.90 -0.71 -6.31
CA PHE A 12 -7.00 0.42 -6.16
C PHE A 12 -6.82 0.76 -4.67
N ALA A 13 -5.75 1.50 -4.38
CA ALA A 13 -5.47 2.04 -3.06
C ALA A 13 -5.63 3.56 -3.08
N SER A 14 -6.22 4.10 -2.03
CA SER A 14 -6.19 5.52 -1.73
C SER A 14 -5.46 5.76 -0.42
N SER A 15 -4.71 6.87 -0.35
CA SER A 15 -3.85 7.19 0.78
C SER A 15 -4.09 8.61 1.29
N SER A 16 -4.35 8.74 2.59
CA SER A 16 -4.31 10.01 3.31
C SER A 16 -3.55 9.82 4.63
N SER A 17 -4.19 9.92 5.79
CA SER A 17 -3.63 9.45 7.07
C SER A 17 -3.77 7.93 7.26
N SER A 18 -4.55 7.27 6.39
CA SER A 18 -4.78 5.83 6.38
C SER A 18 -4.62 5.28 4.96
N LEU A 19 -4.24 4.01 4.86
CA LEU A 19 -4.23 3.26 3.61
C LEU A 19 -5.58 2.57 3.46
N ARG A 20 -6.29 2.84 2.36
CA ARG A 20 -7.59 2.24 2.08
C ARG A 20 -7.51 1.42 0.82
N ILE A 21 -7.99 0.18 0.87
CA ILE A 21 -8.11 -0.68 -0.30
C ILE A 21 -9.57 -0.70 -0.73
N GLN A 22 -9.80 -0.47 -2.01
CA GLN A 22 -11.13 -0.33 -2.60
C GLN A 22 -11.17 -1.11 -3.92
N ALA A 23 -12.37 -1.51 -4.32
CA ALA A 23 -12.61 -2.11 -5.63
C ALA A 23 -13.74 -1.37 -6.35
N ILE A 24 -13.70 -1.38 -7.67
CA ILE A 24 -14.81 -0.96 -8.51
C ILE A 24 -15.58 -2.22 -8.89
N ASP A 25 -16.83 -2.34 -8.45
CA ASP A 25 -17.73 -3.42 -8.83
C ASP A 25 -19.03 -2.83 -9.36
N GLN A 26 -19.42 -3.20 -10.58
CA GLN A 26 -20.62 -2.69 -11.26
C GLN A 26 -20.73 -1.15 -11.19
N ASP A 27 -19.64 -0.46 -11.53
CA ASP A 27 -19.52 1.01 -11.51
C ASP A 27 -19.67 1.66 -10.12
N LYS A 28 -19.60 0.87 -9.05
CA LYS A 28 -19.63 1.35 -7.66
C LYS A 28 -18.30 1.10 -6.97
N ILE A 29 -17.86 2.08 -6.18
CA ILE A 29 -16.70 1.93 -5.31
C ILE A 29 -17.12 1.15 -4.06
N VAL A 30 -16.53 -0.02 -3.86
CA VAL A 30 -16.73 -0.89 -2.71
C VAL A 30 -15.49 -0.79 -1.80
N PRO A 31 -15.62 -0.31 -0.55
CA PRO A 31 -14.52 -0.34 0.40
C PRO A 31 -14.23 -1.78 0.80
N LEU A 32 -12.95 -2.17 0.82
CA LEU A 32 -12.52 -3.52 1.17
C LEU A 32 -11.83 -3.56 2.54
N SER A 33 -10.89 -2.66 2.78
CA SER A 33 -10.15 -2.60 4.04
C SER A 33 -9.53 -1.22 4.27
N THR A 34 -9.15 -0.95 5.52
CA THR A 34 -8.48 0.28 5.93
C THR A 34 -7.43 -0.07 6.97
N LEU A 35 -6.20 0.41 6.76
CA LEU A 35 -5.11 0.32 7.70
C LEU A 35 -4.74 1.71 8.19
N THR A 36 -4.76 1.87 9.51
CA THR A 36 -4.25 3.05 10.20
C THR A 36 -3.06 2.61 11.02
N LEU A 37 -1.92 3.26 10.82
CA LEU A 37 -0.75 3.01 11.65
C LEU A 37 -0.83 3.82 12.95
N PRO A 38 -0.41 3.26 14.09
CA PRO A 38 -0.34 4.00 15.34
C PRO A 38 0.74 5.10 15.24
N THR A 39 0.31 6.36 15.35
CA THR A 39 1.21 7.52 15.39
C THR A 39 1.16 8.17 16.77
N LEU A 40 2.32 8.34 17.40
CA LEU A 40 2.45 8.80 18.80
C LEU A 40 2.13 10.28 19.04
N SER A 41 2.05 11.15 18.01
CA SER A 41 1.80 12.58 18.28
C SER A 41 1.29 13.46 17.13
N ARG A 42 0.99 12.93 15.94
CA ARG A 42 0.40 13.70 14.84
C ARG A 42 -0.19 12.73 13.83
N GLN A 43 -1.37 13.03 13.25
CA GLN A 43 -1.83 12.29 12.07
C GLN A 43 -0.87 12.56 10.92
N VAL A 44 0.09 11.65 10.72
CA VAL A 44 1.08 11.76 9.64
C VAL A 44 0.46 11.23 8.35
N LYS A 45 0.51 12.05 7.30
CA LYS A 45 0.01 11.67 5.98
C LYS A 45 0.95 10.67 5.33
N ILE A 46 0.37 9.70 4.63
CA ILE A 46 1.06 8.84 3.69
C ILE A 46 1.42 9.71 2.49
N SER A 47 2.71 9.96 2.30
CA SER A 47 3.20 10.74 1.17
C SER A 47 3.30 9.90 -0.09
N GLN A 48 3.49 8.59 0.04
CA GLN A 48 3.60 7.71 -1.12
C GLN A 48 3.25 6.25 -0.83
N ILE A 49 2.74 5.57 -1.86
CA ILE A 49 2.52 4.14 -1.91
C ILE A 49 3.11 3.54 -3.20
N SER A 50 3.47 2.26 -3.16
CA SER A 50 3.82 1.47 -4.34
C SER A 50 3.29 0.05 -4.18
N TRP A 51 2.66 -0.45 -5.23
CA TRP A 51 2.13 -1.80 -5.29
C TRP A 51 3.19 -2.81 -5.71
N CYS A 52 3.18 -3.97 -5.07
CA CYS A 52 3.91 -5.12 -5.60
C CYS A 52 3.25 -5.57 -6.90
N TYR A 53 4.07 -6.05 -7.83
CA TYR A 53 3.59 -6.54 -9.12
C TYR A 53 2.54 -7.66 -9.00
N ASP A 54 2.66 -8.52 -7.99
CA ASP A 54 1.70 -9.61 -7.74
C ASP A 54 0.51 -9.20 -6.85
N ASN A 55 0.38 -7.90 -6.56
CA ASN A 55 -0.64 -7.31 -5.68
C ASN A 55 -0.70 -7.93 -4.27
N SER A 56 0.36 -8.60 -3.81
CA SER A 56 0.41 -9.22 -2.49
C SER A 56 0.85 -8.25 -1.38
N TYR A 57 1.55 -7.19 -1.75
CA TYR A 57 2.13 -6.24 -0.81
C TYR A 57 2.02 -4.81 -1.32
N ILE A 58 1.97 -3.87 -0.38
CA ILE A 58 2.11 -2.44 -0.63
C ILE A 58 3.27 -1.93 0.23
N ALA A 59 4.20 -1.20 -0.39
CA ALA A 59 5.11 -0.33 0.33
C ALA A 59 4.45 1.03 0.48
N MET A 60 4.58 1.64 1.65
CA MET A 60 4.11 2.99 1.90
C MET A 60 5.07 3.74 2.81
N VAL A 61 5.09 5.07 2.71
CA VAL A 61 5.85 5.93 3.60
C VAL A 61 4.97 7.07 4.06
N GLN A 62 5.04 7.34 5.36
CA GLN A 62 4.43 8.52 5.97
C GLN A 62 5.47 9.64 6.05
N GLU A 63 5.04 10.90 5.95
CA GLU A 63 5.92 12.07 6.01
C GLU A 63 6.83 12.06 7.25
N GLY A 64 8.15 12.05 7.05
CA GLY A 64 9.13 12.03 8.14
C GLY A 64 9.22 10.70 8.92
N ALA A 65 8.51 9.66 8.48
CA ALA A 65 8.51 8.35 9.12
C ALA A 65 9.41 7.34 8.39
N HIS A 66 9.54 6.17 9.00
CA HIS A 66 10.14 5.01 8.36
C HIS A 66 9.19 4.40 7.33
N PRO A 67 9.70 3.82 6.24
CA PRO A 67 8.87 3.12 5.28
C PRO A 67 8.33 1.80 5.84
N HIS A 68 7.13 1.45 5.39
CA HIS A 68 6.34 0.32 5.87
C HIS A 68 5.98 -0.62 4.73
N ILE A 69 6.00 -1.92 5.01
CA ILE A 69 5.52 -2.98 4.12
C ILE A 69 4.24 -3.56 4.69
N VAL A 70 3.18 -3.51 3.89
CA VAL A 70 1.83 -3.97 4.24
C VAL A 70 1.50 -5.19 3.39
N ASN A 71 0.97 -6.24 4.02
CA ASN A 71 0.38 -7.39 3.35
C ASN A 71 -1.03 -7.04 2.88
N VAL A 72 -1.30 -7.31 1.60
CA VAL A 72 -2.61 -7.12 0.97
C VAL A 72 -3.08 -8.36 0.20
N LYS A 73 -2.46 -9.53 0.42
CA LYS A 73 -2.88 -10.81 -0.18
C LYS A 73 -4.35 -11.12 0.06
N ASP A 74 -4.80 -10.91 1.29
CA ASP A 74 -6.22 -10.83 1.61
C ASP A 74 -6.65 -9.37 1.65
N LYS A 75 -7.36 -8.94 0.61
CA LYS A 75 -7.84 -7.57 0.45
C LYS A 75 -8.77 -7.09 1.56
N ARG A 76 -9.43 -8.02 2.28
CA ARG A 76 -10.31 -7.72 3.42
C ARG A 76 -9.58 -7.72 4.75
N ASN A 77 -8.37 -8.29 4.80
CA ASN A 77 -7.56 -8.41 6.00
C ASN A 77 -6.12 -7.98 5.72
N ILE A 78 -5.91 -6.67 5.69
CA ILE A 78 -4.60 -6.08 5.45
C ILE A 78 -3.87 -5.85 6.76
N SER A 79 -2.54 -6.00 6.75
CA SER A 79 -1.74 -5.90 7.98
C SER A 79 -0.33 -5.40 7.71
N LEU A 80 0.22 -4.67 8.67
CA LEU A 80 1.64 -4.28 8.65
C LEU A 80 2.50 -5.52 8.84
N VAL A 81 3.42 -5.77 7.91
CA VAL A 81 4.37 -6.89 7.96
C VAL A 81 5.71 -6.42 8.53
N HIS A 82 6.17 -5.25 8.10
CA HIS A 82 7.51 -4.79 8.44
C HIS A 82 7.64 -3.27 8.37
N THR A 83 8.54 -2.73 9.19
CA THR A 83 8.98 -1.33 9.15
C THR A 83 10.47 -1.29 8.89
N ILE A 84 10.89 -0.63 7.81
CA ILE A 84 12.29 -0.55 7.39
C ILE A 84 12.99 0.54 8.21
N GLN A 85 13.60 0.14 9.32
CA GLN A 85 14.20 1.07 10.29
C GLN A 85 15.51 1.73 9.81
N VAL A 86 16.22 1.09 8.88
CA VAL A 86 17.54 1.55 8.41
C VAL A 86 17.48 2.82 7.57
N LEU A 87 16.30 3.20 7.06
CA LEU A 87 16.11 4.38 6.22
C LEU A 87 15.21 5.40 6.92
N ARG A 88 15.61 6.68 6.87
CA ARG A 88 14.84 7.83 7.36
C ARG A 88 14.65 8.84 6.22
N ASN A 89 13.66 9.72 6.35
CA ASN A 89 13.36 10.80 5.40
C ASN A 89 13.23 10.31 3.94
N VAL A 90 12.57 9.17 3.77
CA VAL A 90 12.32 8.60 2.44
C VAL A 90 11.16 9.35 1.80
N THR A 91 11.37 9.83 0.58
CA THR A 91 10.34 10.55 -0.19
C THR A 91 9.82 9.75 -1.37
N ALA A 92 10.64 8.81 -1.87
CA ALA A 92 10.29 7.94 -2.98
C ALA A 92 10.55 6.46 -2.64
N LEU A 93 9.59 5.59 -2.92
CA LEU A 93 9.65 4.14 -2.88
C LEU A 93 8.96 3.54 -4.10
N CYS A 94 9.50 2.45 -4.62
CA CYS A 94 8.93 1.74 -5.75
C CYS A 94 9.29 0.26 -5.67
N PHE A 95 8.32 -0.62 -5.89
CA PHE A 95 8.62 -2.01 -6.20
C PHE A 95 9.28 -2.12 -7.57
N LYS A 96 10.32 -2.95 -7.66
CA LYS A 96 10.92 -3.26 -8.95
C LYS A 96 10.00 -4.22 -9.72
N ASN A 97 9.59 -3.83 -10.93
CA ASN A 97 8.61 -4.52 -11.79
C ASN A 97 8.88 -6.03 -12.02
N ASN A 98 10.13 -6.47 -11.96
CA ASN A 98 10.51 -7.84 -12.34
C ASN A 98 10.72 -8.76 -11.15
N THR A 99 10.44 -8.31 -9.92
CA THR A 99 10.84 -9.06 -8.74
C THR A 99 9.77 -9.06 -7.67
N LYS A 100 9.45 -10.26 -7.18
CA LYS A 100 8.51 -10.48 -6.06
C LYS A 100 8.98 -9.89 -4.73
N ARG A 101 10.23 -9.40 -4.62
CA ARG A 101 10.89 -9.13 -3.33
C ARG A 101 11.74 -7.86 -3.26
N PHE A 102 12.14 -7.25 -4.37
CA PHE A 102 13.05 -6.10 -4.33
C PHE A 102 12.32 -4.78 -4.51
N PHE A 103 12.70 -3.83 -3.67
CA PHE A 103 12.19 -2.47 -3.65
C PHE A 103 13.35 -1.51 -3.83
N TYR A 104 13.12 -0.45 -4.58
CA TYR A 104 14.05 0.67 -4.70
C TYR A 104 13.50 1.86 -3.91
N MET A 105 14.39 2.54 -3.19
CA MET A 105 14.03 3.65 -2.32
C MET A 105 15.03 4.77 -2.53
N ILE A 106 14.54 5.99 -2.72
CA ILE A 106 15.38 7.17 -2.86
C ILE A 106 15.26 7.98 -1.57
N PRO A 107 16.29 7.98 -0.72
CA PRO A 107 16.36 8.91 0.40
C PRO A 107 16.74 10.30 -0.12
N VAL A 108 16.12 11.35 0.41
CA VAL A 108 16.59 12.73 0.15
C VAL A 108 17.68 13.05 1.18
N ARG A 109 18.86 13.42 0.68
CA ARG A 109 19.84 14.17 1.47
C ARG A 109 19.46 15.64 1.33
N ILE A 110 18.91 16.22 2.38
CA ILE A 110 18.76 17.68 2.51
C ILE A 110 20.04 18.19 3.17
#